data_AF-A0A8T4X6G6-F1
#
_entry.id   AF-A0A8T4X6G6-F1
#
_cell.length_a   1.000
_cell.length_b   1.000
_cell.length_c   1.000
_cell.angle_alpha   90.00
_cell.angle_beta   90.00
_cell.angle_gamma   90.00
#
_symmetry.space_group_name_H-M   'P 1'
#
loop_
_entity.id
_entity.type
_entity.pdbx_description
1 polymer ?
#
loop_
_entity_poly.entity_id
_entity_poly.type
_entity_poly.pdbx_seq_one_letter_code
_entity_poly.pdbx_strand_id
1 'polypeptide(L)'
;MASFYHALFLPAGFNGLFLAIATKTGIDFSPSGVGLMIFDIFQPLVNEQNVFLFRAVEITLLLLPWVSYVIVVIKFGVKGLVIFGIILLVSYVFFNYFLN
;
A
#
# COMPACT_ATOMS: atom_id res chain seq x y z
N MET A 1 19.31 -5.80 -18.45
CA MET A 1 19.43 -5.27 -17.06
C MET A 1 18.60 -4.01 -16.80
N ALA A 2 18.30 -3.16 -17.79
CA ALA A 2 17.52 -1.93 -17.57
C ALA A 2 16.05 -2.16 -17.13
N SER A 3 15.40 -3.29 -17.45
CA SER A 3 14.00 -3.54 -17.03
C SER A 3 13.83 -3.88 -15.54
N PHE A 4 14.90 -4.26 -14.84
CA PHE A 4 14.84 -4.71 -13.44
C PHE A 4 14.45 -3.59 -12.47
N TYR A 5 15.03 -2.41 -12.63
CA TYR A 5 14.85 -1.28 -11.71
C TYR A 5 13.59 -0.47 -12.01
N HIS A 6 13.22 -0.34 -13.28
CA HIS A 6 12.02 0.42 -13.68
C HIS A 6 10.73 -0.20 -13.14
N ALA A 7 10.66 -1.53 -13.04
CA ALA A 7 9.50 -2.25 -12.51
C ALA A 7 9.29 -2.03 -11.00
N LEU A 8 10.36 -1.73 -10.25
CA LEU A 8 10.30 -1.43 -8.81
C LEU A 8 10.09 0.05 -8.53
N PHE A 9 10.52 0.92 -9.44
CA PHE A 9 10.52 2.37 -9.25
C PHE A 9 9.11 2.94 -9.08
N LEU A 10 8.19 2.65 -10.01
CA LEU A 10 6.82 3.18 -9.92
C LEU A 10 6.09 2.68 -8.67
N PRO A 11 6.05 1.36 -8.37
CA PRO A 11 5.36 0.89 -7.17
C PRO A 11 5.99 1.42 -5.87
N ALA A 12 7.32 1.49 -5.77
CA ALA A 12 7.99 2.04 -4.59
C ALA A 12 7.74 3.55 -4.45
N GLY A 13 7.75 4.28 -5.58
CA GLY A 13 7.47 5.71 -5.64
C GLY A 13 6.06 6.06 -5.17
N PHE A 14 5.05 5.33 -5.66
CA PHE A 14 3.66 5.50 -5.20
C PHE A 14 3.49 5.13 -3.72
N ASN A 15 4.12 4.05 -3.24
CA ASN A 15 4.06 3.72 -1.81
C ASN A 15 4.73 4.81 -0.95
N GLY A 16 5.84 5.40 -1.41
CA GLY A 16 6.47 6.55 -0.75
C GLY A 16 5.55 7.77 -0.72
N LEU A 17 4.83 8.07 -1.81
CA LEU A 17 3.82 9.12 -1.87
C LEU A 17 2.66 8.87 -0.91
N PHE A 18 2.08 7.66 -0.92
CA PHE A 18 0.97 7.31 -0.03
C PHE A 18 1.38 7.42 1.43
N LEU A 19 2.58 6.96 1.78
CA LEU A 19 3.13 7.10 3.13
C LEU A 19 3.30 8.58 3.52
N ALA A 20 3.77 9.43 2.61
CA ALA A 20 3.91 10.87 2.87
C ALA A 20 2.55 11.55 3.10
N ILE A 21 1.55 11.25 2.26
CA ILE A 21 0.19 11.76 2.43
C ILE A 21 -0.41 11.27 3.76
N ALA A 22 -0.29 9.98 4.07
CA ALA A 22 -0.79 9.40 5.31
C ALA A 22 -0.15 10.04 6.54
N THR A 23 1.16 10.30 6.50
CA THR A 23 1.88 10.97 7.59
C THR A 23 1.40 12.41 7.82
N LYS A 24 1.02 13.13 6.75
CA LYS A 24 0.55 14.52 6.83
C LYS A 24 -0.93 14.66 7.19
N THR A 25 -1.76 13.81 6.62
CA THR A 25 -3.22 13.94 6.67
C THR A 25 -3.87 13.00 7.68
N GLY A 26 -3.15 11.95 8.11
CA GLY A 26 -3.73 10.83 8.85
C GLY A 26 -4.59 9.89 8.00
N ILE A 27 -4.71 10.14 6.68
CA ILE A 27 -5.55 9.37 5.76
C ILE A 27 -4.66 8.50 4.87
N ASP A 28 -4.92 7.19 4.86
CA ASP A 28 -4.24 6.26 3.96
C ASP A 28 -4.88 6.29 2.56
N PHE A 29 -4.20 6.93 1.61
CA PHE A 29 -4.61 7.01 0.20
C PHE A 29 -4.13 5.82 -0.66
N SER A 30 -3.52 4.80 -0.06
CA SER A 30 -3.22 3.56 -0.77
C SER A 30 -4.51 2.86 -1.22
N PRO A 31 -4.46 1.96 -2.23
CA PRO A 31 -5.62 1.18 -2.62
C PRO A 31 -6.28 0.40 -1.47
N SER A 32 -5.49 -0.09 -0.51
CA SER A 32 -6.00 -0.72 0.71
C SER A 32 -6.67 0.29 1.64
N GLY A 33 -6.06 1.45 1.86
CA GLY A 33 -6.61 2.50 2.73
C GLY A 33 -7.93 3.06 2.19
N VAL A 34 -7.98 3.38 0.89
CA VAL A 34 -9.22 3.80 0.22
C VAL A 34 -10.27 2.69 0.26
N GLY A 35 -9.85 1.44 0.04
CA GLY A 35 -10.74 0.28 0.14
C GLY A 35 -11.36 0.15 1.53
N LEU A 36 -10.56 0.28 2.59
CA LEU A 36 -11.02 0.23 3.98
C LEU A 36 -11.94 1.41 4.31
N MET A 37 -11.61 2.61 3.83
CA MET A 37 -12.46 3.79 4.03
C MET A 37 -13.83 3.62 3.38
N ILE A 38 -13.89 3.08 2.17
CA ILE A 38 -15.15 2.75 1.49
C ILE A 38 -15.88 1.66 2.28
N PHE A 39 -15.15 0.64 2.74
CA PHE A 39 -15.70 -0.48 3.48
C PHE A 39 -16.36 -0.06 4.81
N ASP A 40 -15.75 0.88 5.54
CA ASP A 40 -16.29 1.46 6.77
C ASP A 40 -17.63 2.18 6.54
N ILE A 41 -17.81 2.83 5.38
CA ILE A 41 -19.09 3.48 5.02
C ILE A 41 -20.23 2.46 4.91
N PHE A 42 -19.93 1.22 4.52
CA PHE A 42 -20.91 0.15 4.35
C PHE A 42 -21.12 -0.71 5.60
N GLN A 43 -20.35 -0.51 6.68
CA GLN A 43 -20.54 -1.21 7.96
C GLN A 43 -21.97 -1.18 8.51
N PRO A 44 -22.76 -0.08 8.39
CA PRO A 44 -24.15 -0.06 8.85
C PRO A 44 -25.08 -1.03 8.09
N LEU A 45 -24.69 -1.51 6.91
CA LEU A 45 -25.46 -2.46 6.11
C LEU A 45 -25.10 -3.93 6.43
N VAL A 46 -24.19 -4.16 7.37
CA VAL A 46 -23.75 -5.49 7.78
C VAL A 46 -24.78 -6.12 8.72
N ASN A 47 -25.19 -7.33 8.38
CA ASN A 47 -26.09 -8.17 9.15
C ASN A 47 -25.47 -9.56 9.36
N GLU A 48 -26.14 -10.42 10.11
CA GLU A 48 -25.62 -11.75 10.45
C GLU A 48 -25.34 -12.64 9.22
N GLN A 49 -26.01 -12.40 8.10
CA GLN A 49 -25.85 -13.20 6.88
C GLN A 49 -24.60 -12.80 6.09
N ASN A 50 -24.22 -11.52 6.09
CA ASN A 50 -23.11 -11.01 5.29
C ASN A 50 -21.85 -10.68 6.13
N VAL A 51 -21.92 -10.75 7.47
CA VAL A 51 -20.80 -10.41 8.36
C VAL A 51 -19.51 -11.18 8.05
N PHE A 52 -19.64 -12.44 7.64
CA PHE A 52 -18.48 -13.26 7.28
C PHE A 52 -17.80 -12.74 6.01
N LEU A 53 -18.57 -12.39 4.99
CA LEU A 53 -18.06 -11.84 3.74
C LEU A 53 -17.40 -10.48 4.00
N PHE A 54 -18.03 -9.64 4.81
CA PHE A 54 -17.45 -8.37 5.23
C PHE A 54 -16.09 -8.58 5.92
N ARG A 55 -16.03 -9.41 6.97
CA ARG A 55 -14.75 -9.69 7.65
C ARG A 55 -13.68 -10.23 6.70
N ALA A 56 -14.04 -11.09 5.75
CA ALA A 56 -13.10 -11.63 4.78
C ALA A 56 -12.52 -10.54 3.86
N VAL A 57 -13.36 -9.61 3.39
CA VAL A 57 -12.94 -8.47 2.57
C VAL A 57 -12.05 -7.53 3.38
N GLU A 58 -12.42 -7.20 4.61
CA GLU A 58 -11.63 -6.38 5.52
C GLU A 58 -10.22 -6.96 5.73
N ILE A 59 -10.13 -8.24 6.07
CA ILE A 59 -8.85 -8.94 6.22
C ILE A 59 -8.05 -8.92 4.93
N THR A 60 -8.70 -9.11 3.78
CA THR A 60 -8.02 -9.08 2.48
C THR A 60 -7.42 -7.70 2.20
N LEU A 61 -8.16 -6.63 2.48
CA LEU A 61 -7.68 -5.26 2.32
C LEU A 61 -6.51 -4.95 3.27
N LEU A 62 -6.56 -5.44 4.51
CA LEU A 62 -5.46 -5.30 5.48
C LEU A 62 -4.19 -6.08 5.06
N LEU A 63 -4.36 -7.21 4.38
CA LEU A 63 -3.24 -8.03 3.91
C LEU A 63 -2.67 -7.58 2.56
N LEU A 64 -3.40 -6.77 1.80
CA LEU A 64 -3.00 -6.31 0.46
C LEU A 64 -1.59 -5.68 0.41
N PRO A 65 -1.18 -4.80 1.36
CA PRO A 65 0.17 -4.25 1.36
C PRO A 65 1.25 -5.32 1.55
N TRP A 66 0.98 -6.31 2.40
CA TRP A 66 1.89 -7.43 2.66
C TRP A 66 2.06 -8.33 1.44
N VAL A 67 0.97 -8.60 0.72
CA VAL A 67 1.00 -9.35 -0.53
C VAL A 67 1.88 -8.64 -1.56
N SER A 68 1.83 -7.31 -1.63
CA SER A 68 2.70 -6.52 -2.52
C SER A 68 4.19 -6.75 -2.22
N TYR A 69 4.59 -6.70 -0.93
CA TYR A 69 5.97 -6.99 -0.53
C TYR A 69 6.39 -8.43 -0.84
N VAL A 70 5.50 -9.41 -0.61
CA VAL A 70 5.76 -10.81 -0.94
C VAL A 70 5.99 -11.00 -2.44
N ILE A 71 5.20 -10.34 -3.29
CA ILE A 71 5.38 -10.39 -4.76
C ILE A 71 6.73 -9.80 -5.15
N VAL A 72 7.17 -8.70 -4.54
CA VAL A 72 8.50 -8.12 -4.78
C VAL A 72 9.59 -9.12 -4.44
N VAL A 73 9.49 -9.82 -3.30
CA VAL A 73 10.47 -10.84 -2.90
C VAL A 73 10.47 -12.03 -3.84
N ILE A 74 9.30 -12.55 -4.24
CA ILE A 74 9.20 -13.70 -5.16
C ILE A 74 9.83 -13.36 -6.52
N LYS A 75 9.57 -12.15 -7.04
CA LYS A 75 10.02 -11.77 -8.38
C LYS A 75 11.48 -11.31 -8.43
N PHE A 76 11.97 -10.65 -7.38
CA PHE A 76 13.25 -9.94 -7.42
C PHE A 76 14.22 -10.36 -6.28
N GLY A 77 13.82 -11.29 -5.44
CA GLY A 77 14.56 -11.75 -4.27
C GLY A 77 14.70 -10.67 -3.20
N VAL A 78 15.49 -10.98 -2.17
CA VAL A 78 15.78 -10.06 -1.05
C VAL A 78 16.43 -8.76 -1.54
N LYS A 79 17.26 -8.83 -2.59
CA LYS A 79 17.89 -7.64 -3.19
C LYS A 79 16.84 -6.66 -3.74
N GLY A 80 15.79 -7.17 -4.38
CA GLY A 80 14.69 -6.35 -4.86
C GLY A 80 13.94 -5.64 -3.75
N LEU A 81 13.73 -6.30 -2.61
CA LEU A 81 13.11 -5.70 -1.43
C LEU A 81 13.96 -4.55 -0.86
N VAL A 82 15.29 -4.72 -0.79
CA VAL A 82 16.19 -3.65 -0.33
C VAL A 82 16.13 -2.45 -1.26
N ILE A 83 16.22 -2.67 -2.58
CA ILE A 83 16.15 -1.59 -3.58
C ILE A 83 14.78 -0.89 -3.52
N PHE A 84 13.69 -1.66 -3.42
CA PHE A 84 12.34 -1.14 -3.25
C PHE A 84 12.23 -0.26 -1.99
N GLY A 85 12.78 -0.72 -0.87
CA GLY A 85 12.80 0.02 0.39
C GLY A 85 13.57 1.34 0.29
N ILE A 86 14.73 1.34 -0.38
CA ILE A 86 15.50 2.57 -0.62
C ILE A 86 14.70 3.56 -1.47
N ILE A 87 14.11 3.11 -2.59
CA ILE A 87 13.31 3.99 -3.46
C ILE A 87 12.10 4.54 -2.70
N LEU A 88 11.42 3.70 -1.91
CA LEU A 88 10.28 4.10 -1.09
C LEU A 88 10.68 5.17 -0.08
N LEU A 89 11.79 4.98 0.65
CA LEU A 89 12.30 5.95 1.62
C LEU A 89 12.66 7.28 0.97
N VAL A 90 13.41 7.25 -0.15
CA VAL A 90 13.78 8.46 -0.89
C VAL A 90 12.54 9.18 -1.39
N SER A 91 11.57 8.44 -1.95
CA SER A 91 10.31 8.99 -2.45
C SER A 91 9.48 9.58 -1.32
N TYR A 92 9.39 8.89 -0.17
CA TYR A 92 8.72 9.40 1.02
C TYR A 92 9.33 10.71 1.49
N VAL A 93 10.65 10.79 1.66
CA VAL A 93 11.35 12.01 2.10
C VAL A 93 11.10 13.15 1.10
N PHE A 94 11.21 12.86 -0.20
CA PHE A 94 10.95 13.82 -1.25
C PHE A 94 9.52 14.35 -1.17
N PHE A 95 8.49 13.50 -1.25
CA PHE A 95 7.09 13.94 -1.23
C PHE A 95 6.71 14.61 0.09
N ASN A 96 7.20 14.12 1.23
CA ASN A 96 6.94 14.72 2.54
C ASN A 96 7.52 16.14 2.66
N TYR A 97 8.62 16.45 1.98
CA TYR A 97 9.17 17.80 1.88
C TYR A 97 8.28 18.72 1.05
N PHE A 98 7.75 18.25 -0.09
CA PHE A 98 6.88 19.05 -0.98
C PHE A 98 5.44 19.22 -0.47
N LEU A 99 4.95 18.28 0.34
CA LEU A 99 3.63 18.34 0.98
C LEU A 99 3.61 19.18 2.26
N ASN A 100 4.73 19.84 2.59
CA ASN A 100 4.90 20.72 3.75
C ASN A 100 4.72 22.18 3.34
#